data_AF-A0A819TP55-F1
#
_entry.id   AF-A0A819TP55-F1
#
_cell.length_a   1.000
_cell.length_b   1.000
_cell.length_c   1.000
_cell.angle_alpha   90.00
_cell.angle_beta   90.00
_cell.angle_gamma   90.00
#
_symmetry.space_group_name_H-M   'P 1'
#
loop_
_entity.id
_entity.type
_entity.pdbx_description
1 polymer ?
#
loop_
_entity_poly.entity_id
_entity_poly.type
_entity_poly.pdbx_seq_one_letter_code
_entity_poly.pdbx_strand_id
1 'polypeptide(L)'
;MAIQQTITMVTLGRPFQLGMLYDIRSDNLITNVTLWDPQTLVNHTIIHKQPYTGYEIITEDSLQDKAHALGVEASLKLSLLSGLMNISGSAKYAEDYQKTNREARLTLKYSTTTHVQELTMKHLGKGNLDLHDKNNATHVVIGVLYGAEAFFIFDRTLSKGESKEEVSNSLKAILDKSIFTNEGATNLNLTDQEKKYVDKLPCKLYEDFRLNKNPKNFEEAVKIYHQLPLRI
;
A
#
# COMPACT_ATOMS: atom_id res chain seq x y z
N MET A 1 -28.10 18.59 -15.54
CA MET A 1 -27.30 18.46 -14.30
C MET A 1 -26.30 17.34 -14.54
N ALA A 2 -25.04 17.66 -14.83
CA ALA A 2 -24.01 16.62 -14.82
C ALA A 2 -23.82 16.20 -13.37
N ILE A 3 -24.09 14.93 -13.04
CA ILE A 3 -23.69 14.36 -11.77
C ILE A 3 -22.17 14.42 -11.79
N GLN A 4 -21.58 15.32 -11.01
CA GLN A 4 -20.13 15.42 -10.88
C GLN A 4 -19.69 14.16 -10.12
N GLN A 5 -19.31 13.12 -10.86
CA GLN A 5 -18.82 11.87 -10.29
C GLN A 5 -17.40 12.11 -9.79
N THR A 6 -17.26 12.30 -8.48
CA THR A 6 -15.95 12.16 -7.82
C THR A 6 -15.55 10.69 -7.85
N ILE A 7 -14.30 10.42 -8.21
CA ILE A 7 -13.72 9.08 -8.21
C ILE A 7 -12.61 9.04 -7.17
N THR A 8 -12.57 7.97 -6.39
CA THR A 8 -11.48 7.67 -5.46
C THR A 8 -10.62 6.57 -6.07
N MET A 9 -9.30 6.70 -5.97
CA MET A 9 -8.36 5.67 -6.43
C MET A 9 -7.11 5.64 -5.56
N VAL A 10 -6.45 4.49 -5.54
CA VAL A 10 -5.17 4.33 -4.85
C VAL A 10 -4.01 4.92 -5.67
N THR A 11 -3.03 5.50 -4.96
CA THR A 11 -1.91 6.22 -5.60
C THR A 11 -0.85 5.26 -6.15
N LEU A 12 -0.67 4.08 -5.53
CA LEU A 12 0.32 3.07 -5.89
C LEU A 12 1.76 3.62 -5.93
N GLY A 13 2.07 4.54 -5.02
CA GLY A 13 3.38 5.20 -4.96
C GLY A 13 3.60 6.28 -6.02
N ARG A 14 2.57 6.67 -6.79
CA ARG A 14 2.62 7.82 -7.70
C ARG A 14 2.49 9.14 -6.90
N PRO A 15 3.17 10.22 -7.30
CA PRO A 15 3.28 11.45 -6.52
C PRO A 15 2.08 12.39 -6.71
N PHE A 16 0.90 12.00 -6.21
CA PHE A 16 -0.31 12.83 -6.28
C PHE A 16 -0.21 14.08 -5.41
N GLN A 17 -0.69 15.21 -5.95
CA GLN A 17 -0.81 16.48 -5.23
C GLN A 17 -2.12 17.19 -5.62
N LEU A 18 -2.63 18.06 -4.75
CA LEU A 18 -3.82 18.85 -5.04
C LEU A 18 -3.64 19.71 -6.30
N GLY A 19 -4.69 19.78 -7.11
CA GLY A 19 -4.70 20.52 -8.36
C GLY A 19 -4.00 19.85 -9.53
N MET A 20 -3.31 18.72 -9.34
CA MET A 20 -2.75 17.95 -10.45
C MET A 20 -3.84 17.45 -11.39
N LEU A 21 -3.52 17.40 -12.67
CA LEU A 21 -4.40 16.88 -13.70
C LEU A 21 -4.20 15.37 -13.88
N TYR A 22 -5.28 14.66 -14.19
CA TYR A 22 -5.27 13.21 -14.40
C TYR A 22 -6.03 12.83 -15.66
N ASP A 23 -5.49 11.89 -16.44
CA ASP A 23 -6.22 11.24 -17.53
C ASP A 23 -6.58 9.81 -17.14
N ILE A 24 -7.85 9.58 -16.80
CA ILE A 24 -8.37 8.26 -16.40
C ILE A 24 -8.37 7.25 -17.55
N ARG A 25 -8.32 7.70 -18.81
CA ARG A 25 -8.36 6.80 -19.97
C ARG A 25 -7.04 6.05 -20.15
N SER A 26 -5.94 6.67 -19.71
CA SER A 26 -4.59 6.12 -19.78
C SER A 26 -3.95 5.90 -18.41
N ASP A 27 -4.72 6.09 -17.33
CA ASP A 27 -4.26 6.10 -15.93
C ASP A 27 -2.97 6.89 -15.68
N ASN A 28 -2.89 8.08 -16.30
CA ASN A 28 -1.69 8.92 -16.26
C ASN A 28 -1.90 10.16 -15.42
N LEU A 29 -0.94 10.42 -14.52
CA LEU A 29 -0.86 11.64 -13.73
C LEU A 29 0.00 12.67 -14.47
N ILE A 30 -0.56 13.85 -14.72
CA ILE A 30 0.13 14.95 -15.40
C ILE A 30 0.84 15.78 -14.34
N THR A 31 2.15 15.56 -14.17
CA THR A 31 2.93 16.11 -13.06
C THR A 31 3.47 17.52 -13.28
N ASN A 32 3.47 18.02 -14.52
CA ASN A 32 4.13 19.28 -14.88
C ASN A 32 3.23 20.51 -14.78
N VAL A 33 1.92 20.33 -14.56
CA VAL A 33 0.95 21.42 -14.51
C VAL A 33 -0.14 21.14 -13.48
N THR A 34 -0.64 22.19 -12.87
CA THR A 34 -1.82 22.16 -11.99
C THR A 34 -2.92 23.03 -12.57
N LEU A 35 -4.17 22.70 -12.28
CA LEU A 35 -5.33 23.47 -12.77
C LEU A 35 -5.38 24.88 -12.18
N TRP A 36 -4.91 25.04 -10.95
CA TRP A 36 -4.81 26.33 -10.26
C TRP A 36 -3.36 26.62 -9.89
N ASP A 37 -3.02 27.90 -9.77
CA ASP A 37 -1.69 28.33 -9.35
C ASP A 37 -1.40 27.92 -7.89
N PRO A 38 -0.13 27.79 -7.50
CA PRO A 38 0.25 27.33 -6.17
C PRO A 38 -0.34 28.19 -5.03
N GLN A 39 -0.46 29.50 -5.20
CA GLN A 39 -0.98 30.38 -4.15
C GLN A 39 -2.48 30.13 -3.95
N THR A 40 -3.24 29.95 -5.03
CA THR A 40 -4.65 29.59 -4.97
C THR A 40 -4.86 28.24 -4.29
N LEU A 41 -4.04 27.23 -4.63
CA LEU A 41 -4.11 25.90 -3.99
C LEU A 41 -3.86 25.98 -2.49
N VAL A 42 -2.80 26.67 -2.06
CA VAL A 42 -2.47 26.85 -0.64
C VAL A 42 -3.60 27.56 0.11
N ASN A 43 -4.14 28.64 -0.45
CA ASN A 43 -5.18 29.45 0.21
C ASN A 43 -6.52 28.70 0.38
N HIS A 44 -6.78 27.67 -0.42
CA HIS A 44 -8.05 26.96 -0.41
C HIS A 44 -7.92 25.49 0.03
N THR A 45 -6.76 25.08 0.52
CA THR A 45 -6.55 23.76 1.09
C THR A 45 -6.96 23.73 2.56
N ILE A 46 -7.76 22.75 2.93
CA ILE A 46 -8.05 22.39 4.32
C ILE A 46 -7.40 21.06 4.65
N ILE A 47 -7.01 20.91 5.92
CA ILE A 47 -6.37 19.71 6.43
C ILE A 47 -7.19 19.15 7.59
N HIS A 48 -7.57 17.88 7.47
CA HIS A 48 -8.30 17.15 8.50
C HIS A 48 -7.48 15.97 8.98
N LYS A 49 -7.32 15.83 10.30
CA LYS A 49 -6.72 14.62 10.87
C LYS A 49 -7.65 13.44 10.63
N GLN A 50 -7.09 12.37 10.10
CA GLN A 50 -7.80 11.12 9.87
C GLN A 50 -6.85 9.96 10.17
N PRO A 51 -6.51 9.74 11.46
CA PRO A 51 -5.60 8.67 11.84
C PRO A 51 -6.30 7.30 11.72
N TYR A 52 -5.63 6.35 11.09
CA TYR A 52 -6.02 4.94 11.08
C TYR A 52 -4.77 4.08 11.09
N THR A 53 -4.82 2.94 11.78
CA THR A 53 -3.81 1.89 11.70
C THR A 53 -4.51 0.55 11.68
N GLY A 54 -4.18 -0.28 10.72
CA GLY A 54 -4.71 -1.62 10.57
C GLY A 54 -3.67 -2.56 9.97
N TYR A 55 -3.98 -3.86 10.04
CA TYR A 55 -3.18 -4.89 9.42
C TYR A 55 -4.08 -5.96 8.82
N GLU A 56 -3.53 -6.74 7.89
CA GLU A 56 -4.19 -7.88 7.25
C GLU A 56 -3.16 -8.99 7.04
N ILE A 57 -3.58 -10.24 7.22
CA ILE A 57 -2.75 -11.42 6.92
C ILE A 57 -3.35 -12.13 5.72
N ILE A 58 -2.55 -12.23 4.65
CA ILE A 58 -2.94 -12.75 3.34
C ILE A 58 -2.17 -14.03 3.07
N THR A 59 -2.84 -15.09 2.62
CA THR A 59 -2.23 -16.40 2.31
C THR A 59 -2.24 -16.72 0.82
N GLU A 60 -3.01 -15.94 0.08
CA GLU A 60 -3.23 -16.01 -1.35
C GLU A 60 -2.30 -15.04 -2.09
N ASP A 61 -2.00 -15.34 -3.36
CA ASP A 61 -1.02 -14.60 -4.14
C ASP A 61 -1.46 -14.41 -5.60
N SER A 62 -2.74 -14.65 -5.90
CA SER A 62 -3.24 -14.40 -7.24
C SER A 62 -3.24 -12.91 -7.53
N LEU A 63 -3.33 -12.59 -8.82
CA LEU A 63 -3.45 -11.22 -9.28
C LEU A 63 -4.67 -10.49 -8.72
N GLN A 64 -5.77 -11.22 -8.50
CA GLN A 64 -6.98 -10.69 -7.87
C GLN A 64 -6.71 -10.35 -6.40
N ASP A 65 -6.00 -11.22 -5.68
CA ASP A 65 -5.71 -11.04 -4.26
C ASP A 65 -4.75 -9.87 -4.04
N LYS A 66 -3.74 -9.72 -4.90
CA LYS A 66 -2.84 -8.56 -4.85
C LYS A 66 -3.54 -7.25 -5.15
N ALA A 67 -4.42 -7.23 -6.16
CA ALA A 67 -5.22 -6.05 -6.46
C ALA A 67 -6.13 -5.68 -5.27
N HIS A 68 -6.77 -6.67 -4.65
CA HIS A 68 -7.59 -6.47 -3.46
C HIS A 68 -6.76 -5.93 -2.28
N ALA A 69 -5.62 -6.55 -1.99
CA ALA A 69 -4.71 -6.14 -0.92
C ALA A 69 -4.19 -4.71 -1.10
N LEU A 70 -4.03 -4.24 -2.34
CA LEU A 70 -3.61 -2.87 -2.66
C LEU A 70 -4.79 -1.88 -2.73
N GLY A 71 -6.02 -2.31 -2.48
CA GLY A 71 -7.21 -1.47 -2.60
C GLY A 71 -7.52 -1.02 -4.04
N VAL A 72 -7.05 -1.78 -5.03
CA VAL A 72 -7.20 -1.45 -6.45
C VAL A 72 -8.60 -1.87 -6.93
N GLU A 73 -9.42 -0.88 -7.26
CA GLU A 73 -10.73 -1.12 -7.87
C GLU A 73 -10.62 -1.60 -9.33
N ALA A 74 -11.75 -2.09 -9.88
CA ALA A 74 -11.81 -2.75 -11.18
C ALA A 74 -11.25 -1.89 -12.35
N SER A 75 -11.48 -0.58 -12.35
CA SER A 75 -11.00 0.34 -13.40
C SER A 75 -9.47 0.42 -13.43
N LEU A 76 -8.84 0.62 -12.28
CA LEU A 76 -7.39 0.74 -12.15
C LEU A 76 -6.67 -0.61 -12.26
N LYS A 77 -7.40 -1.71 -12.00
CA LYS A 77 -6.86 -3.07 -12.08
C LYS A 77 -6.26 -3.35 -13.44
N LEU A 78 -6.95 -3.07 -14.55
CA LEU A 78 -6.45 -3.37 -15.89
C LEU A 78 -5.11 -2.66 -16.20
N SER A 79 -4.98 -1.40 -15.78
CA SER A 79 -3.75 -0.63 -15.97
C SER A 79 -2.59 -1.15 -15.12
N LEU A 80 -2.89 -1.72 -13.94
CA LEU A 80 -1.91 -2.42 -13.14
C LEU A 80 -1.46 -3.72 -13.83
N LEU A 81 -2.42 -4.51 -14.34
CA LEU A 81 -2.14 -5.81 -14.96
C LEU A 81 -1.35 -5.69 -16.27
N SER A 82 -1.60 -4.61 -17.02
CA SER A 82 -0.94 -4.34 -18.29
C SER A 82 0.44 -3.71 -18.13
N GLY A 83 0.88 -3.41 -16.90
CA GLY A 83 2.17 -2.75 -16.64
C GLY A 83 2.23 -1.31 -17.13
N LEU A 84 1.07 -0.67 -17.38
CA LEU A 84 1.00 0.70 -17.88
C LEU A 84 1.23 1.74 -16.77
N MET A 85 1.17 1.33 -15.51
CA MET A 85 1.41 2.20 -14.36
C MET A 85 2.81 2.02 -13.79
N ASN A 86 3.51 3.14 -13.59
CA ASN A 86 4.73 3.19 -12.79
C ASN A 86 4.38 3.14 -11.30
N ILE A 87 4.39 1.94 -10.74
CA ILE A 87 4.19 1.74 -9.29
C ILE A 87 5.50 1.87 -8.53
N SER A 88 5.45 2.32 -7.28
CA SER A 88 6.63 2.47 -6.42
C SER A 88 6.30 2.16 -4.95
N GLY A 89 7.32 2.16 -4.07
CA GLY A 89 7.14 1.93 -2.64
C GLY A 89 6.51 0.58 -2.32
N SER A 90 5.54 0.57 -1.40
CA SER A 90 4.80 -0.62 -0.98
C SER A 90 4.04 -1.29 -2.14
N ALA A 91 3.60 -0.52 -3.13
CA ALA A 91 2.85 -1.02 -4.27
C ALA A 91 3.66 -1.97 -5.17
N LYS A 92 4.99 -1.97 -5.06
CA LYS A 92 5.85 -2.98 -5.71
C LYS A 92 5.55 -4.42 -5.29
N TYR A 93 4.81 -4.62 -4.20
CA TYR A 93 4.18 -5.90 -3.86
C TYR A 93 3.37 -6.52 -5.02
N ALA A 94 2.76 -5.70 -5.88
CA ALA A 94 2.02 -6.17 -7.06
C ALA A 94 2.87 -6.97 -8.05
N GLU A 95 4.19 -6.80 -8.03
CA GLU A 95 5.13 -7.44 -8.96
C GLU A 95 5.84 -8.67 -8.36
N ASP A 96 5.71 -8.94 -7.05
CA ASP A 96 6.32 -10.10 -6.39
C ASP A 96 5.35 -11.28 -6.34
N TYR A 97 5.60 -12.33 -7.12
CA TYR A 97 4.79 -13.55 -7.15
C TYR A 97 5.54 -14.77 -6.60
N GLN A 98 4.79 -15.74 -6.09
CA GLN A 98 5.28 -17.08 -5.78
C GLN A 98 5.98 -17.65 -7.01
N LYS A 99 7.17 -18.20 -6.80
CA LYS A 99 7.98 -18.72 -7.91
C LYS A 99 7.59 -20.14 -8.26
N THR A 100 7.08 -20.89 -7.28
CA THR A 100 6.72 -22.30 -7.47
C THR A 100 5.45 -22.67 -6.70
N ASN A 101 4.76 -23.71 -7.18
CA ASN A 101 3.62 -24.31 -6.46
C ASN A 101 4.04 -25.12 -5.22
N ARG A 102 5.36 -25.18 -4.93
CA ARG A 102 5.94 -25.83 -3.75
C ARG A 102 6.25 -24.81 -2.64
N GLU A 103 5.67 -23.62 -2.71
CA GLU A 103 5.84 -22.57 -1.71
C GLU A 103 4.49 -22.27 -1.03
N ALA A 104 4.51 -22.19 0.30
CA ALA A 104 3.50 -21.50 1.09
C ALA A 104 3.97 -20.06 1.30
N ARG A 105 3.11 -19.10 0.99
CA ARG A 105 3.35 -17.67 1.20
C ARG A 105 2.42 -17.16 2.26
N LEU A 106 2.97 -16.34 3.16
CA LEU A 106 2.21 -15.53 4.09
C LEU A 106 2.65 -14.07 3.91
N THR A 107 1.70 -13.17 3.69
CA THR A 107 1.96 -11.74 3.60
C THR A 107 1.29 -11.03 4.76
N LEU A 108 2.05 -10.27 5.54
CA LEU A 108 1.53 -9.30 6.50
C LEU A 108 1.45 -7.94 5.83
N LYS A 109 0.25 -7.41 5.67
CA LYS A 109 0.01 -6.02 5.28
C LYS A 109 -0.11 -5.17 6.54
N TYR A 110 0.60 -4.06 6.59
CA TYR A 110 0.38 -2.95 7.51
C TYR A 110 -0.13 -1.75 6.72
N SER A 111 -1.15 -1.06 7.23
CA SER A 111 -1.70 0.15 6.60
C SER A 111 -1.95 1.21 7.65
N THR A 112 -1.50 2.43 7.37
CA THR A 112 -1.77 3.58 8.23
C THR A 112 -2.10 4.83 7.43
N THR A 113 -2.95 5.68 7.99
CA THR A 113 -3.27 7.01 7.44
C THR A 113 -3.15 8.06 8.53
N THR A 114 -2.89 9.31 8.13
CA THR A 114 -2.59 10.42 9.04
C THR A 114 -3.60 11.55 8.92
N HIS A 115 -3.76 12.07 7.71
CA HIS A 115 -4.56 13.24 7.43
C HIS A 115 -5.04 13.23 5.99
N VAL A 116 -6.08 14.02 5.76
CA VAL A 116 -6.59 14.35 4.45
C VAL A 116 -6.25 15.80 4.15
N GLN A 117 -5.78 16.09 2.95
CA GLN A 117 -5.74 17.43 2.38
C GLN A 117 -6.80 17.53 1.29
N GLU A 118 -7.64 18.54 1.35
CA GLU A 118 -8.75 18.74 0.41
C GLU A 118 -8.89 20.20 -0.01
N LEU A 119 -9.35 20.43 -1.24
CA LEU A 119 -9.74 21.75 -1.70
C LEU A 119 -11.15 22.06 -1.22
N THR A 120 -11.34 23.23 -0.61
CA THR A 120 -12.65 23.67 -0.09
C THR A 120 -13.71 23.85 -1.19
N MET A 121 -13.30 23.91 -2.45
CA MET A 121 -14.11 24.20 -3.66
C MET A 121 -14.81 25.57 -3.67
N LYS A 122 -14.94 26.23 -2.52
CA LYS A 122 -15.49 27.59 -2.39
C LYS A 122 -14.49 28.59 -2.93
N HIS A 123 -14.94 29.44 -3.86
CA HIS A 123 -14.16 30.56 -4.40
C HIS A 123 -12.86 30.20 -5.14
N LEU A 124 -12.62 28.93 -5.50
CA LEU A 124 -11.44 28.51 -6.26
C LEU A 124 -11.36 29.11 -7.69
N GLY A 125 -12.45 29.68 -8.20
CA GLY A 125 -12.52 30.21 -9.56
C GLY A 125 -12.48 29.11 -10.63
N LYS A 126 -12.46 29.50 -11.91
CA LYS A 126 -12.59 28.55 -13.05
C LYS A 126 -11.33 27.71 -13.34
N GLY A 127 -10.20 27.99 -12.70
CA GLY A 127 -8.92 27.36 -13.03
C GLY A 127 -8.46 27.66 -14.47
N ASN A 128 -7.32 27.09 -14.88
CA ASN A 128 -6.79 27.23 -16.23
C ASN A 128 -7.32 26.12 -17.16
N LEU A 129 -8.50 26.34 -17.73
CA LEU A 129 -9.16 25.37 -18.62
C LEU A 129 -8.38 25.10 -19.92
N ASP A 130 -7.60 26.08 -20.40
CA ASP A 130 -6.75 25.87 -21.58
C ASP A 130 -5.65 24.83 -21.32
N LEU A 131 -5.12 24.76 -20.09
CA LEU A 131 -4.17 23.71 -19.71
C LEU A 131 -4.86 22.36 -19.59
N HIS A 132 -6.09 22.31 -19.09
CA HIS A 132 -6.86 21.07 -19.03
C HIS A 132 -7.03 20.45 -20.42
N ASP A 133 -7.47 21.25 -21.39
CA ASP A 133 -7.76 20.78 -22.74
C ASP A 133 -6.49 20.43 -23.54
N LYS A 134 -5.41 21.21 -23.38
CA LYS A 134 -4.12 20.93 -24.03
C LYS A 134 -3.43 19.66 -23.54
N ASN A 135 -3.66 19.28 -22.29
CA ASN A 135 -3.03 18.10 -21.69
C ASN A 135 -3.92 16.85 -21.75
N ASN A 136 -5.06 16.91 -22.45
CA ASN A 136 -6.04 15.82 -22.51
C ASN A 136 -6.45 15.32 -21.11
N ALA A 137 -6.47 16.21 -20.11
CA ALA A 137 -6.90 15.84 -18.78
C ALA A 137 -8.40 15.51 -18.78
N THR A 138 -8.81 14.61 -17.90
CA THR A 138 -10.23 14.28 -17.67
C THR A 138 -10.67 14.62 -16.25
N HIS A 139 -9.72 14.66 -15.31
CA HIS A 139 -9.96 14.87 -13.90
C HIS A 139 -8.91 15.81 -13.30
N VAL A 140 -9.24 16.39 -12.15
CA VAL A 140 -8.32 17.15 -11.30
C VAL A 140 -8.36 16.58 -9.88
N VAL A 141 -7.20 16.53 -9.23
CA VAL A 141 -7.06 16.05 -7.85
C VAL A 141 -7.59 17.11 -6.89
N ILE A 142 -8.67 16.80 -6.18
CA ILE A 142 -9.30 17.72 -5.21
C ILE A 142 -9.12 17.31 -3.76
N GLY A 143 -8.65 16.08 -3.52
CA GLY A 143 -8.41 15.52 -2.19
C GLY A 143 -7.35 14.43 -2.23
N VAL A 144 -6.55 14.34 -1.16
CA VAL A 144 -5.52 13.31 -0.98
C VAL A 144 -5.54 12.85 0.48
N LEU A 145 -5.77 11.55 0.69
CA LEU A 145 -5.57 10.88 1.98
C LEU A 145 -4.10 10.45 2.07
N TYR A 146 -3.38 10.97 3.06
CA TYR A 146 -1.98 10.67 3.30
C TYR A 146 -1.83 9.50 4.27
N GLY A 147 -0.92 8.60 3.93
CA GLY A 147 -0.66 7.38 4.69
C GLY A 147 0.58 6.65 4.18
N ALA A 148 0.81 5.47 4.72
CA ALA A 148 1.89 4.58 4.35
C ALA A 148 1.44 3.12 4.50
N GLU A 149 1.94 2.26 3.63
CA GLU A 149 1.74 0.82 3.74
C GLU A 149 3.06 0.06 3.78
N ALA A 150 3.02 -1.16 4.30
CA ALA A 150 4.12 -2.11 4.24
C ALA A 150 3.60 -3.54 4.05
N PHE A 151 4.29 -4.31 3.21
CA PHE A 151 4.01 -5.71 2.92
C PHE A 151 5.23 -6.55 3.29
N PHE A 152 5.12 -7.33 4.37
CA PHE A 152 6.12 -8.31 4.78
C PHE A 152 5.75 -9.67 4.20
N ILE A 153 6.60 -10.21 3.32
CA ILE A 153 6.33 -11.45 2.60
C ILE A 153 7.24 -12.55 3.17
N PHE A 154 6.63 -13.63 3.61
CA PHE A 154 7.30 -14.83 4.09
C PHE A 154 7.03 -15.98 3.13
N ASP A 155 8.08 -16.47 2.48
CA ASP A 155 8.03 -17.61 1.58
C ASP A 155 8.65 -18.83 2.26
N ARG A 156 7.91 -19.94 2.34
CA ARG A 156 8.40 -21.23 2.85
C ARG A 156 8.22 -22.33 1.82
N THR A 157 9.30 -23.01 1.48
CA THR A 157 9.26 -24.21 0.63
C THR A 157 8.66 -25.39 1.40
N LEU A 158 7.75 -26.12 0.73
CA LEU A 158 7.08 -27.31 1.25
C LEU A 158 7.98 -28.55 1.15
N SER A 159 8.06 -29.30 2.25
CA SER A 159 8.68 -30.61 2.33
C SER A 159 7.74 -31.70 1.78
N LYS A 160 8.28 -32.90 1.53
CA LYS A 160 7.47 -34.03 1.07
C LYS A 160 6.43 -34.40 2.14
N GLY A 161 5.15 -34.31 1.77
CA GLY A 161 4.03 -34.64 2.65
C GLY A 161 3.43 -33.45 3.41
N GLU A 162 4.06 -32.27 3.36
CA GLU A 162 3.43 -31.04 3.87
C GLU A 162 2.38 -30.54 2.88
N SER A 163 1.22 -30.11 3.38
CA SER A 163 0.24 -29.36 2.59
C SER A 163 0.47 -27.85 2.71
N LYS A 164 0.11 -27.10 1.66
CA LYS A 164 0.21 -25.63 1.65
C LYS A 164 -0.65 -25.02 2.75
N GLU A 165 -1.85 -25.56 2.96
CA GLU A 165 -2.81 -25.07 3.95
C GLU A 165 -2.29 -25.24 5.38
N GLU A 166 -1.75 -26.42 5.74
CA GLU A 166 -1.17 -26.65 7.07
C GLU A 166 -0.01 -25.69 7.36
N VAL A 167 0.86 -25.49 6.38
CA VAL A 167 2.00 -24.58 6.53
C VAL A 167 1.53 -23.13 6.66
N SER A 168 0.61 -22.67 5.81
CA SER A 168 0.05 -21.32 5.88
C SER A 168 -0.67 -21.06 7.21
N ASN A 169 -1.48 -22.01 7.69
CA ASN A 169 -2.20 -21.87 8.96
C ASN A 169 -1.25 -21.83 10.16
N SER A 170 -0.19 -22.65 10.13
CA SER A 170 0.84 -22.64 11.17
C SER A 170 1.61 -21.32 11.20
N LEU A 171 2.04 -20.81 10.04
CA LEU A 171 2.73 -19.52 9.95
C LEU A 171 1.80 -18.37 10.38
N LYS A 172 0.53 -18.40 9.98
CA LYS A 172 -0.47 -17.41 10.36
C LYS A 172 -0.64 -17.35 11.88
N ALA A 173 -0.82 -18.50 12.54
CA ALA A 173 -0.97 -18.56 14.00
C ALA A 173 0.27 -18.00 14.73
N ILE A 174 1.47 -18.34 14.26
CA ILE A 174 2.73 -17.82 14.83
C ILE A 174 2.84 -16.30 14.62
N LEU A 175 2.48 -15.81 13.43
CA LEU A 175 2.52 -14.40 13.11
C LEU A 175 1.52 -13.60 13.94
N ASP A 176 0.26 -14.03 13.99
CA ASP A 176 -0.80 -13.43 14.81
C ASP A 176 -0.31 -13.29 16.26
N LYS A 177 0.15 -14.39 16.86
CA LYS A 177 0.69 -14.38 18.22
C LYS A 177 1.82 -13.37 18.41
N SER A 178 2.72 -13.26 17.42
CA SER A 178 3.91 -12.40 17.48
C SER A 178 3.60 -10.90 17.35
N ILE A 179 2.57 -10.54 16.59
CA ILE A 179 2.16 -9.13 16.41
C ILE A 179 1.23 -8.64 17.53
N PHE A 180 0.52 -9.55 18.24
CA PHE A 180 -0.32 -9.19 19.39
C PHE A 180 0.45 -9.07 20.71
N THR A 181 1.60 -9.73 20.85
CA THR A 181 2.43 -9.60 22.04
C THR A 181 3.17 -8.26 22.03
N ASN A 182 2.69 -7.29 22.81
CA ASN A 182 3.35 -6.00 23.08
C ASN A 182 4.63 -6.12 23.93
N GLU A 183 5.05 -7.34 24.27
CA GLU A 183 6.37 -7.60 24.85
C GLU A 183 7.40 -7.38 23.73
N GLY A 184 7.85 -6.13 23.61
CA GLY A 184 8.62 -5.67 22.47
C GLY A 184 9.68 -6.65 22.00
N ALA A 185 9.82 -6.80 20.68
CA ALA A 185 10.95 -7.27 19.86
C ALA A 185 11.83 -8.45 20.33
N THR A 186 12.24 -8.50 21.59
CA THR A 186 13.26 -9.38 22.16
C THR A 186 12.72 -10.68 22.75
N ASN A 187 11.45 -10.75 23.14
CA ASN A 187 10.83 -11.98 23.68
C ASN A 187 9.50 -12.28 22.97
N LEU A 188 9.56 -12.71 21.71
CA LEU A 188 8.39 -13.34 21.10
C LEU A 188 8.01 -14.55 21.96
N ASN A 189 6.76 -14.57 22.45
CA ASN A 189 6.25 -15.66 23.28
C ASN A 189 5.98 -16.90 22.42
N LEU A 190 7.03 -17.45 21.82
CA LEU A 190 7.00 -18.63 20.97
C LEU A 190 7.55 -19.84 21.75
N THR A 191 6.89 -20.97 21.61
CA THR A 191 7.41 -22.27 22.03
C THR A 191 8.69 -22.60 21.27
N ASP A 192 9.52 -23.51 21.81
CA ASP A 192 10.74 -23.93 21.12
C ASP A 192 10.46 -24.56 19.75
N GLN A 193 9.29 -25.18 19.57
CA GLN A 193 8.85 -25.70 18.28
C GLN A 193 8.51 -24.57 17.30
N GLU A 194 7.75 -23.56 17.73
CA GLU A 194 7.42 -22.39 16.91
C GLU A 194 8.68 -21.59 16.53
N LYS A 195 9.62 -21.40 17.46
CA LYS A 195 10.91 -20.74 17.18
C LYS A 195 11.69 -21.47 16.10
N LYS A 196 11.81 -22.80 16.20
CA LYS A 196 12.45 -23.62 15.16
C LYS A 196 11.71 -23.56 13.83
N TYR A 197 10.38 -23.40 13.87
CA TYR A 197 9.55 -23.36 12.67
C TYR A 197 9.74 -22.09 11.83
N VAL A 198 10.00 -20.96 12.49
CA VAL A 198 10.28 -19.67 11.84
C VAL A 198 11.77 -19.30 11.82
N ASP A 199 12.64 -20.15 12.36
CA ASP A 199 14.08 -19.94 12.35
C ASP A 199 14.56 -19.78 10.91
N LYS A 200 15.23 -18.66 10.63
CA LYS A 200 15.74 -18.29 9.30
C LYS A 200 14.68 -18.25 8.19
N LEU A 201 13.39 -18.20 8.51
CA LEU A 201 12.34 -17.96 7.53
C LEU A 201 12.57 -16.58 6.90
N PRO A 202 12.92 -16.49 5.60
CA PRO A 202 13.29 -15.23 4.99
C PRO A 202 12.08 -14.30 4.90
N CYS A 203 12.35 -13.00 4.98
CA CYS A 203 11.36 -11.96 4.79
C CYS A 203 11.77 -11.06 3.63
N LYS A 204 10.84 -10.75 2.73
CA LYS A 204 10.95 -9.61 1.81
C LYS A 204 10.05 -8.50 2.32
N LEU A 205 10.43 -7.25 2.07
CA LEU A 205 9.66 -6.09 2.50
C LEU A 205 9.50 -5.10 1.34
N TYR A 206 8.25 -4.71 1.08
CA TYR A 206 7.89 -3.58 0.23
C TYR A 206 7.16 -2.57 1.09
N GLU A 207 7.60 -1.31 1.09
CA GLU A 207 7.19 -0.37 2.12
C GLU A 207 7.31 1.09 1.66
N ASP A 208 6.51 1.96 2.26
CA ASP A 208 6.51 3.41 2.00
C ASP A 208 7.25 4.22 3.07
N PHE A 209 7.70 3.57 4.14
CA PHE A 209 8.53 4.19 5.15
C PHE A 209 9.98 4.30 4.61
N ARG A 210 10.83 5.00 5.36
CA ARG A 210 12.26 5.11 5.03
C ARG A 210 13.04 4.28 6.02
N LEU A 211 12.96 2.97 5.90
CA LEU A 211 13.64 2.07 6.83
C LEU A 211 15.16 2.04 6.55
N ASN A 212 15.95 2.01 7.62
CA ASN A 212 17.41 1.97 7.51
C ASN A 212 17.93 0.60 7.04
N LYS A 213 17.14 -0.47 7.26
CA LYS A 213 17.51 -1.85 6.96
C LYS A 213 16.26 -2.68 6.72
N ASN A 214 16.28 -3.49 5.66
CA ASN A 214 15.24 -4.47 5.37
C ASN A 214 15.37 -5.69 6.30
N PRO A 215 14.25 -6.31 6.72
CA PRO A 215 14.29 -7.51 7.54
C PRO A 215 14.88 -8.66 6.73
N LYS A 216 15.73 -9.46 7.36
CA LYS A 216 16.28 -10.68 6.75
C LYS A 216 15.48 -11.93 7.08
N ASN A 217 14.73 -11.91 8.17
CA ASN A 217 14.01 -13.06 8.68
C ASN A 217 12.74 -12.66 9.44
N PHE A 218 11.97 -13.65 9.87
CA PHE A 218 10.75 -13.50 10.65
C PHE A 218 10.89 -12.60 11.89
N GLU A 219 11.92 -12.83 12.72
CA GLU A 219 12.10 -12.04 13.94
C GLU A 219 12.40 -10.57 13.62
N GLU A 220 13.31 -10.29 12.68
CA GLU A 220 13.58 -8.92 12.24
C GLU A 220 12.33 -8.24 11.66
N ALA A 221 11.48 -8.98 10.95
CA ALA A 221 10.23 -8.47 10.40
C ALA A 221 9.25 -8.06 11.49
N VAL A 222 9.03 -8.92 12.50
CA VAL A 222 8.15 -8.58 13.65
C VAL A 222 8.69 -7.38 14.44
N LYS A 223 10.01 -7.27 14.59
CA LYS A 223 10.65 -6.09 15.21
C LYS A 223 10.35 -4.80 14.43
N ILE A 224 10.48 -4.84 13.11
CA ILE A 224 10.20 -3.68 12.25
C ILE A 224 8.71 -3.34 12.31
N TYR A 225 7.82 -4.33 12.25
CA TYR A 225 6.37 -4.13 12.37
C TYR A 225 6.00 -3.31 13.61
N HIS A 226 6.53 -3.68 14.79
CA HIS A 226 6.30 -2.96 16.05
C HIS A 226 6.88 -1.54 16.09
N GLN A 227 7.83 -1.23 15.18
CA GLN A 227 8.42 0.10 15.06
C GLN A 227 7.72 0.99 14.04
N LEU A 228 6.89 0.44 13.13
CA LEU A 228 6.18 1.23 12.12
C LEU A 228 5.32 2.35 12.72
N PRO A 229 4.58 2.14 13.83
CA PRO A 229 3.80 3.22 14.45
C PRO A 229 4.63 4.43 14.90
N LEU A 230 5.94 4.27 15.13
CA LEU A 230 6.84 5.34 15.56
C LEU A 230 7.39 6.19 14.39
N ARG A 231 7.02 5.84 13.15
CA ARG A 231 7.60 6.41 11.92
C ARG A 231 6.59 7.20 11.08
N ILE A 232 5.45 7.53 11.67
CA ILE A 232 4.28 8.16 11.02
C ILE A 232 4.20 9.64 11.40
#